data_AF-A0A8J7RMP8-F1
#
_entry.id   AF-A0A8J7RMP8-F1
#
_cell.length_a   1.000
_cell.length_b   1.000
_cell.length_c   1.000
_cell.angle_alpha   90.00
_cell.angle_beta   90.00
_cell.angle_gamma   90.00
#
_symmetry.space_group_name_H-M   'P 1'
#
loop_
_entity.id
_entity.type
_entity.pdbx_description
1 polymer ?
#
loop_
_entity_poly.entity_id
_entity_poly.type
_entity_poly.pdbx_seq_one_letter_code
_entity_poly.pdbx_strand_id
1 'polypeptide(L)'
;MITKALIIADPWIGYILDGLKTWEMRSSGASHREWFGLIRKGTGAIYGVARLVDVGAPLSPAEMVASIDRHRIPEAVIRSGEVAKWNTPWKLADVRRLARPVPYTHKSGAVTWVELDAAAIEGVTDQLGGIVPAVAATSSPELKRSAPGQLSRLAGSETVQIDILQRGRKLYVDVDWDDGHDEPEVSSPRAPRTPAAPTGASAKPQPTNGRAIGEVTITDGNIANSHIYLRSFFDCFPSDAVGGSNKASAAKRELTIDWGGAEPVVTDLDGSKRFFRARGWIGAFYKLNRAQAGDRVVVEQTAPYRYRVRLQKAGRWGQGA
;
A
#
# COMPACT_ATOMS: atom_id res chain seq x y z
N MET A 1 -24.92 13.24 2.51
CA MET A 1 -23.88 13.95 1.73
C MET A 1 -22.58 13.14 1.82
N ILE A 2 -21.82 13.04 0.73
CA ILE A 2 -20.55 12.27 0.70
C ILE A 2 -19.40 13.24 0.94
N THR A 3 -18.82 13.22 2.13
CA THR A 3 -17.82 14.21 2.57
C THR A 3 -16.41 13.64 2.71
N LYS A 4 -16.26 12.32 2.59
CA LYS A 4 -14.98 11.61 2.71
C LYS A 4 -14.83 10.59 1.60
N ALA A 5 -13.59 10.32 1.23
CA ALA A 5 -13.24 9.31 0.24
C ALA A 5 -12.03 8.48 0.68
N LEU A 6 -12.03 7.23 0.24
CA LEU A 6 -11.01 6.23 0.57
C LEU A 6 -10.10 6.04 -0.64
N ILE A 7 -8.79 6.11 -0.41
CA ILE A 7 -7.78 5.82 -1.44
C ILE A 7 -7.58 4.30 -1.52
N ILE A 8 -7.71 3.76 -2.74
CA ILE A 8 -7.55 2.33 -3.02
C ILE A 8 -6.66 2.17 -4.25
N ALA A 9 -5.65 1.31 -4.14
CA ALA A 9 -4.73 0.99 -5.22
C ALA A 9 -5.34 0.00 -6.22
N ASP A 10 -4.83 0.02 -7.45
CA ASP A 10 -5.04 -1.06 -8.39
C ASP A 10 -4.34 -2.36 -7.94
N PRO A 11 -4.87 -3.54 -8.33
CA PRO A 11 -6.10 -3.75 -9.12
C PRO A 11 -7.38 -3.68 -8.27
N TRP A 12 -7.27 -3.48 -6.96
CA TRP A 12 -8.36 -3.66 -5.99
C TRP A 12 -9.53 -2.72 -6.22
N ILE A 13 -9.27 -1.45 -6.53
CA ILE A 13 -10.34 -0.49 -6.83
C ILE A 13 -11.10 -0.86 -8.11
N GLY A 14 -10.41 -1.35 -9.14
CA GLY A 14 -11.05 -1.84 -10.36
C GLY A 14 -12.05 -2.95 -10.04
N TYR A 15 -11.63 -3.94 -9.26
CA TYR A 15 -12.54 -5.00 -8.83
C TYR A 15 -13.75 -4.50 -8.04
N ILE A 16 -13.61 -3.45 -7.22
CA ILE A 16 -14.74 -2.85 -6.50
C ILE A 16 -15.69 -2.17 -7.49
N LEU A 17 -15.16 -1.31 -8.37
CA LEU A 17 -15.94 -0.53 -9.33
C LEU A 17 -16.65 -1.42 -10.37
N ASP A 18 -16.06 -2.56 -10.71
CA ASP A 18 -16.65 -3.56 -11.61
C ASP A 18 -17.58 -4.55 -10.89
N GLY A 19 -17.79 -4.38 -9.57
CA GLY A 19 -18.68 -5.23 -8.76
C GLY A 19 -18.14 -6.62 -8.45
N LEU A 20 -16.87 -6.89 -8.77
CA LEU A 20 -16.20 -8.17 -8.56
C LEU A 20 -15.73 -8.37 -7.11
N LYS A 21 -15.46 -7.27 -6.38
CA LYS A 21 -14.95 -7.25 -5.00
C LYS A 21 -15.92 -6.48 -4.12
N THR A 22 -16.45 -7.15 -3.09
CA THR A 22 -17.38 -6.55 -2.13
C THR A 22 -16.75 -6.29 -0.77
N TRP A 23 -15.58 -6.86 -0.48
CA TRP A 23 -14.85 -6.63 0.76
C TRP A 23 -13.56 -5.88 0.51
N GLU A 24 -13.37 -4.74 1.17
CA GLU A 24 -12.09 -4.05 1.23
C GLU A 24 -11.32 -4.48 2.48
N MET A 25 -10.11 -5.03 2.31
CA MET A 25 -9.34 -5.57 3.43
C MET A 25 -8.46 -4.49 4.05
N ARG A 26 -8.61 -4.30 5.36
CA ARG A 26 -7.86 -3.30 6.13
C ARG A 26 -7.19 -3.93 7.36
N SER A 27 -6.26 -3.21 7.95
CA SER A 27 -5.55 -3.65 9.16
C SER A 27 -6.27 -3.29 10.47
N SER A 28 -7.34 -2.52 10.36
CA SER A 28 -8.17 -2.10 11.48
C SER A 28 -9.63 -1.98 11.03
N GLY A 29 -10.52 -2.02 12.01
CA GLY A 29 -11.93 -1.75 11.77
C GLY A 29 -12.21 -0.27 11.45
N ALA A 30 -13.48 0.02 11.16
CA ALA A 30 -14.04 1.36 11.05
C ALA A 30 -15.34 1.45 11.85
N SER A 31 -15.61 2.61 12.45
CA SER A 31 -16.84 2.89 13.21
C SER A 31 -17.97 3.46 12.34
N HIS A 32 -17.66 4.13 11.23
CA HIS A 32 -18.67 4.74 10.37
C HIS A 32 -19.39 3.70 9.49
N ARG A 33 -20.63 3.99 9.09
CA ARG A 33 -21.48 3.14 8.24
C ARG A 33 -22.23 3.97 7.19
N GLU A 34 -21.46 4.69 6.39
CA GLU A 34 -21.97 5.76 5.53
C GLU A 34 -21.48 5.59 4.09
N TRP A 35 -22.01 6.42 3.20
CA TRP A 35 -21.49 6.58 1.86
C TRP A 35 -20.14 7.29 1.86
N PHE A 36 -19.24 6.84 1.00
CA PHE A 36 -17.93 7.46 0.80
C PHE A 36 -17.49 7.36 -0.66
N GLY A 37 -16.60 8.27 -1.07
CA GLY A 37 -15.98 8.27 -2.39
C GLY A 37 -14.88 7.21 -2.52
N LEU A 38 -14.69 6.69 -3.72
CA LEU A 38 -13.64 5.74 -4.08
C LEU A 38 -12.60 6.46 -4.94
N ILE A 39 -11.41 6.70 -4.38
CA ILE A 39 -10.30 7.35 -5.08
C ILE A 39 -9.36 6.27 -5.63
N ARG A 40 -9.09 6.34 -6.93
CA ARG A 40 -8.05 5.53 -7.57
C ARG A 40 -6.68 6.12 -7.22
N LYS A 41 -5.85 5.35 -6.51
CA LYS A 41 -4.53 5.82 -6.04
C LYS A 41 -3.71 6.40 -7.20
N GLY A 42 -3.07 7.55 -6.96
CA GLY A 42 -2.21 8.23 -7.93
C GLY A 42 -2.93 9.09 -8.97
N THR A 43 -4.25 9.03 -9.08
CA THR A 43 -4.99 9.76 -10.15
C THR A 43 -5.52 11.13 -9.74
N GLY A 44 -5.55 11.45 -8.44
CA GLY A 44 -6.15 12.70 -7.94
C GLY A 44 -7.66 12.82 -8.16
N ALA A 45 -8.37 11.72 -8.48
CA ALA A 45 -9.80 11.76 -8.78
C ALA A 45 -10.61 10.63 -8.12
N ILE A 46 -11.88 10.91 -7.88
CA ILE A 46 -12.91 10.01 -7.37
C ILE A 46 -13.57 9.33 -8.57
N TYR A 47 -13.60 8.00 -8.58
CA TYR A 47 -14.13 7.19 -9.69
C TYR A 47 -15.49 6.56 -9.40
N GLY A 48 -15.87 6.52 -8.13
CA GLY A 48 -17.09 5.87 -7.69
C GLY A 48 -17.43 6.25 -6.27
N VAL A 49 -18.53 5.69 -5.80
CA VAL A 49 -18.96 5.76 -4.41
C VAL A 49 -19.39 4.37 -3.95
N ALA A 50 -19.29 4.13 -2.66
CA ALA A 50 -19.78 2.91 -2.03
C ALA A 50 -20.32 3.23 -0.64
N ARG A 51 -21.15 2.34 -0.11
CA ARG A 51 -21.59 2.38 1.27
C ARG A 51 -20.86 1.34 2.10
N LEU A 52 -20.25 1.75 3.20
CA LEU A 52 -19.72 0.82 4.19
C LEU A 52 -20.88 0.29 5.04
N VAL A 53 -21.26 -0.97 4.85
CA VAL A 53 -22.44 -1.54 5.53
C VAL A 53 -22.09 -2.32 6.77
N ASP A 54 -20.88 -2.88 6.83
CA ASP A 54 -20.42 -3.66 7.97
C ASP A 54 -18.89 -3.75 8.01
N VAL A 55 -18.35 -4.06 9.19
CA VAL A 55 -16.93 -4.35 9.41
C VAL A 55 -16.85 -5.65 10.19
N GLY A 56 -16.27 -6.68 9.57
CA GLY A 56 -16.10 -7.97 10.22
C GLY A 56 -14.93 -7.98 11.20
N ALA A 57 -14.87 -9.04 12.01
CA ALA A 57 -13.71 -9.32 12.85
C ALA A 57 -12.47 -9.63 11.98
N PRO A 58 -11.25 -9.43 12.51
CA PRO A 58 -10.03 -9.88 11.85
C PRO A 58 -10.08 -11.38 11.54
N LEU A 59 -9.82 -11.73 10.29
CA LEU A 59 -9.88 -13.11 9.80
C LEU A 59 -8.53 -13.83 9.97
N SER A 60 -8.60 -15.13 10.22
CA SER A 60 -7.47 -16.03 10.07
C SER A 60 -7.14 -16.27 8.58
N PRO A 61 -5.93 -16.77 8.25
CA PRO A 61 -5.60 -17.12 6.87
C PRO A 61 -6.58 -18.12 6.24
N ALA A 62 -7.10 -19.07 7.02
CA ALA A 62 -8.08 -20.05 6.53
C ALA A 62 -9.41 -19.38 6.15
N GLU A 63 -9.89 -18.44 6.96
CA GLU A 63 -11.11 -17.68 6.68
C GLU A 63 -10.92 -16.71 5.50
N MET A 64 -9.73 -16.12 5.35
CA MET A 64 -9.40 -15.33 4.16
C MET A 64 -9.45 -16.21 2.91
N VAL A 65 -8.86 -17.42 2.93
CA VAL A 65 -8.96 -18.34 1.78
C VAL A 65 -10.40 -18.73 1.47
N ALA A 66 -11.22 -18.96 2.50
CA ALA A 66 -12.64 -19.29 2.35
C ALA A 66 -13.50 -18.13 1.79
N SER A 67 -12.99 -16.89 1.80
CA SER A 67 -13.71 -15.68 1.37
C SER A 67 -13.05 -14.94 0.20
N ILE A 68 -12.21 -15.64 -0.58
CA ILE A 68 -11.51 -15.09 -1.75
C ILE A 68 -12.49 -14.49 -2.77
N ASP A 69 -13.68 -15.04 -2.92
CA ASP A 69 -14.74 -14.52 -3.79
C ASP A 69 -15.16 -13.08 -3.43
N ARG A 70 -15.00 -12.69 -2.16
CA ARG A 70 -15.39 -11.36 -1.65
C ARG A 70 -14.29 -10.31 -1.79
N HIS A 71 -13.04 -10.69 -1.50
CA HIS A 71 -11.92 -9.74 -1.46
C HIS A 71 -10.91 -9.88 -2.61
N ARG A 72 -10.96 -10.97 -3.39
CA ARG A 72 -10.15 -11.27 -4.58
C ARG A 72 -8.63 -11.36 -4.37
N ILE A 73 -8.18 -11.56 -3.13
CA ILE A 73 -6.74 -11.74 -2.85
C ILE A 73 -6.38 -13.20 -3.14
N PRO A 74 -5.38 -13.50 -3.98
CA PRO A 74 -5.03 -14.88 -4.32
C PRO A 74 -4.61 -15.69 -3.09
N GLU A 75 -4.99 -16.98 -3.05
CA GLU A 75 -4.65 -17.90 -1.97
C GLU A 75 -3.14 -17.97 -1.70
N ALA A 76 -2.31 -17.99 -2.74
CA ALA A 76 -0.86 -18.01 -2.61
C ALA A 76 -0.32 -16.80 -1.81
N VAL A 77 -0.90 -15.62 -2.01
CA VAL A 77 -0.54 -14.37 -1.32
C VAL A 77 -1.03 -14.38 0.14
N ILE A 78 -2.17 -15.02 0.41
CA ILE A 78 -2.66 -15.21 1.78
C ILE A 78 -1.74 -16.16 2.54
N ARG A 79 -1.40 -17.31 1.94
CA ARG A 79 -0.57 -18.34 2.56
C ARG A 79 0.89 -17.92 2.74
N SER A 80 1.41 -17.02 1.90
CA SER A 80 2.75 -16.43 2.10
C SER A 80 2.81 -15.53 3.34
N GLY A 81 1.66 -15.08 3.85
CA GLY A 81 1.57 -14.15 4.98
C GLY A 81 1.85 -12.70 4.60
N GLU A 82 2.04 -12.41 3.32
CA GLU A 82 2.32 -11.08 2.80
C GLU A 82 1.19 -10.09 3.13
N VAL A 83 -0.05 -10.57 3.11
CA VAL A 83 -1.24 -9.77 3.43
C VAL A 83 -1.76 -9.99 4.85
N ALA A 84 -1.02 -10.67 5.73
CA ALA A 84 -1.50 -11.03 7.07
C ALA A 84 -1.95 -9.82 7.90
N LYS A 85 -1.40 -8.63 7.62
CA LYS A 85 -1.81 -7.37 8.25
C LYS A 85 -3.20 -6.90 7.81
N TRP A 86 -3.64 -7.17 6.58
CA TRP A 86 -4.94 -6.73 6.03
C TRP A 86 -5.95 -7.87 6.10
N ASN A 87 -6.37 -8.19 7.33
CA ASN A 87 -7.27 -9.30 7.59
C ASN A 87 -8.66 -8.86 8.09
N THR A 88 -8.91 -7.56 8.23
CA THR A 88 -10.21 -7.04 8.69
C THR A 88 -11.08 -6.63 7.48
N PRO A 89 -12.21 -7.31 7.22
CA PRO A 89 -13.03 -7.06 6.05
C PRO A 89 -13.99 -5.89 6.28
N TRP A 90 -13.89 -4.87 5.44
CA TRP A 90 -14.89 -3.81 5.32
C TRP A 90 -15.86 -4.20 4.22
N LYS A 91 -17.12 -4.48 4.59
CA LYS A 91 -18.14 -4.96 3.67
C LYS A 91 -18.80 -3.77 2.99
N LEU A 92 -18.64 -3.70 1.68
CA LEU A 92 -19.14 -2.63 0.83
C LEU A 92 -20.46 -3.07 0.17
N ALA A 93 -21.39 -2.13 0.04
CA ALA A 93 -22.60 -2.28 -0.74
C ALA A 93 -22.83 -1.04 -1.61
N ASP A 94 -23.78 -1.16 -2.54
CA ASP A 94 -24.26 -0.06 -3.37
C ASP A 94 -23.13 0.67 -4.13
N VAL A 95 -22.15 -0.09 -4.62
CA VAL A 95 -21.03 0.47 -5.39
C VAL A 95 -21.57 1.07 -6.67
N ARG A 96 -21.28 2.36 -6.90
CA ARG A 96 -21.69 3.08 -8.10
C ARG A 96 -20.46 3.76 -8.70
N ARG A 97 -20.16 3.42 -9.95
CA ARG A 97 -19.15 4.11 -10.75
C ARG A 97 -19.71 5.47 -11.19
N LEU A 98 -18.90 6.51 -11.08
CA LEU A 98 -19.23 7.83 -11.63
C LEU A 98 -19.05 7.79 -13.15
N ALA A 99 -19.93 8.50 -13.87
CA ALA A 99 -19.85 8.58 -15.34
C ALA A 99 -18.55 9.25 -15.78
N ARG A 100 -18.08 10.23 -15.00
CA ARG A 100 -16.79 10.91 -15.18
C ARG A 100 -16.05 11.00 -13.83
N PRO A 101 -14.72 10.79 -13.80
CA PRO A 101 -13.93 11.00 -12.60
C PRO A 101 -14.09 12.44 -12.09
N VAL A 102 -14.19 12.60 -10.77
CA VAL A 102 -14.30 13.91 -10.11
C VAL A 102 -12.98 14.25 -9.44
N PRO A 103 -12.25 15.28 -9.89
CA PRO A 103 -11.03 15.73 -9.22
C PRO A 103 -11.30 16.15 -7.78
N TYR A 104 -10.30 16.00 -6.91
CA TYR A 104 -10.36 16.51 -5.54
C TYR A 104 -9.04 17.14 -5.13
N THR A 105 -9.08 18.08 -4.19
CA THR A 105 -7.85 18.67 -3.64
C THR A 105 -7.26 17.78 -2.57
N HIS A 106 -6.07 17.25 -2.82
CA HIS A 106 -5.35 16.46 -1.83
C HIS A 106 -4.70 17.37 -0.78
N LYS A 107 -5.23 17.37 0.45
CA LYS A 107 -4.59 18.05 1.58
C LYS A 107 -3.35 17.27 2.04
N SER A 108 -2.25 17.97 2.30
CA SER A 108 -0.99 17.35 2.77
C SER A 108 -1.24 16.49 4.03
N GLY A 109 -0.72 15.27 4.04
CA GLY A 109 -0.81 14.34 5.18
C GLY A 109 -1.98 13.35 5.18
N ALA A 110 -2.87 13.39 4.19
CA ALA A 110 -3.97 12.43 4.06
C ALA A 110 -3.50 11.09 3.44
N VAL A 111 -3.24 10.08 4.26
CA VAL A 111 -2.62 8.81 3.80
C VAL A 111 -3.64 7.75 3.35
N THR A 112 -4.86 7.75 3.92
CA THR A 112 -5.86 6.69 3.68
C THR A 112 -7.24 7.25 3.37
N TRP A 113 -7.71 8.17 4.23
CA TRP A 113 -8.96 8.90 4.06
C TRP A 113 -8.68 10.33 3.68
N VAL A 114 -9.48 10.86 2.76
CA VAL A 114 -9.45 12.25 2.35
C VAL A 114 -10.80 12.88 2.65
N GLU A 115 -10.79 14.03 3.32
CA GLU A 115 -11.95 14.92 3.39
C GLU A 115 -12.09 15.67 2.07
N LEU A 116 -13.28 15.61 1.48
CA LEU A 116 -13.58 16.23 0.20
C LEU A 116 -13.81 17.73 0.35
N ASP A 117 -13.27 18.51 -0.58
CA ASP A 117 -13.60 19.93 -0.71
C ASP A 117 -15.00 20.12 -1.32
N ALA A 118 -15.52 21.35 -1.26
CA ALA A 118 -16.88 21.66 -1.71
C ALA A 118 -17.10 21.30 -3.20
N ALA A 119 -16.10 21.54 -4.05
CA ALA A 119 -16.19 21.26 -5.48
C ALA A 119 -16.25 19.75 -5.76
N ALA A 120 -15.47 18.94 -5.03
CA ALA A 120 -15.52 17.49 -5.12
C ALA A 120 -16.86 16.93 -4.61
N ILE A 121 -17.39 17.48 -3.51
CA ILE A 121 -18.70 17.07 -2.97
C ILE A 121 -19.82 17.35 -3.99
N GLU A 122 -19.83 18.54 -4.58
CA GLU A 122 -20.78 18.95 -5.61
C GLU A 122 -20.66 18.06 -6.85
N GLY A 123 -19.46 17.89 -7.39
CA GLY A 123 -19.23 17.08 -8.60
C GLY A 123 -19.59 15.60 -8.45
N VAL A 124 -19.44 15.05 -7.23
CA VAL A 124 -19.94 13.70 -6.91
C VAL A 124 -21.47 13.69 -6.81
N THR A 125 -22.06 14.69 -6.15
CA THR A 125 -23.51 14.78 -5.94
C THR A 125 -24.27 14.93 -7.26
N ASP A 126 -23.78 15.76 -8.17
CA ASP A 126 -24.36 16.00 -9.50
C ASP A 126 -24.51 14.71 -10.31
N GLN A 127 -23.54 13.82 -10.21
CA GLN A 127 -23.54 12.55 -10.95
C GLN A 127 -24.39 11.46 -10.31
N LEU A 128 -24.73 11.59 -9.03
CA LEU A 128 -25.51 10.60 -8.30
C LEU A 128 -27.02 10.85 -8.33
N GLY A 129 -27.46 11.96 -8.91
CA GLY A 129 -28.87 12.23 -9.24
C GLY A 129 -29.81 12.20 -8.03
N GLY A 130 -29.41 12.79 -6.90
CA GLY A 130 -30.26 12.92 -5.71
C GLY A 130 -30.46 11.65 -4.86
N ILE A 131 -29.72 10.57 -5.14
CA ILE A 131 -29.89 9.25 -4.47
C ILE A 131 -29.09 9.14 -3.16
N VAL A 132 -28.40 10.20 -2.71
CA VAL A 132 -27.92 10.25 -1.32
C VAL A 132 -29.07 10.79 -0.48
N PRO A 133 -29.68 10.03 0.45
CA PRO A 133 -30.74 10.58 1.28
C PRO A 133 -30.18 11.79 2.00
N ALA A 134 -30.77 12.96 1.72
CA ALA A 134 -30.65 14.09 2.63
C ALA A 134 -31.21 13.59 3.97
N VAL A 135 -30.43 13.71 5.04
CA VAL A 135 -30.97 13.52 6.39
C VAL A 135 -31.90 14.71 6.62
N ALA A 136 -33.17 14.55 6.23
CA ALA A 136 -34.23 15.48 6.51
C ALA A 136 -34.94 15.03 7.80
N ALA A 137 -35.06 15.97 8.73
CA ALA A 137 -35.72 15.80 10.00
C ALA A 137 -37.17 15.32 9.85
N THR A 138 -37.56 14.44 10.79
CA THR A 138 -38.93 14.14 11.25
C THR A 138 -40.09 14.80 10.51
N SER A 139 -40.88 14.00 9.81
CA SER A 139 -42.33 13.91 10.01
C SER A 139 -42.93 12.78 9.15
N SER A 140 -43.58 11.82 9.81
CA SER A 140 -44.57 10.92 9.22
C SER A 140 -45.70 11.75 8.58
N PRO A 141 -46.33 11.29 7.48
CA PRO A 141 -47.46 10.38 7.67
C PRO A 141 -47.68 9.29 6.60
N GLU A 142 -48.35 8.25 7.09
CA GLU A 142 -49.36 7.39 6.48
C GLU A 142 -49.14 6.59 5.18
N LEU A 143 -49.24 5.28 5.41
CA LEU A 143 -49.40 4.17 4.49
C LEU A 143 -50.81 4.16 3.88
N LYS A 144 -50.94 4.21 2.55
CA LYS A 144 -52.11 3.66 1.85
C LYS A 144 -51.68 2.59 0.86
N ARG A 145 -52.30 1.42 1.03
CA ARG A 145 -52.17 0.19 0.25
C ARG A 145 -52.67 0.37 -1.17
N SER A 146 -52.04 -0.30 -2.13
CA SER A 146 -52.71 -1.06 -3.22
C SER A 146 -51.69 -1.89 -4.02
N ALA A 147 -52.06 -3.14 -4.28
CA ALA A 147 -51.53 -4.06 -5.29
C ALA A 147 -52.76 -4.79 -5.90
N PRO A 148 -52.67 -5.68 -6.91
CA PRO A 148 -51.55 -6.07 -7.78
C PRO A 148 -51.91 -6.18 -9.29
N GLY A 149 -50.92 -6.51 -10.13
CA GLY A 149 -51.07 -6.97 -11.52
C GLY A 149 -49.90 -6.51 -12.38
N GLN A 150 -49.38 -7.22 -13.38
CA GLN A 150 -49.61 -8.54 -13.95
C GLN A 150 -48.37 -8.82 -14.83
N LEU A 151 -47.95 -10.08 -14.94
CA LEU A 151 -46.86 -10.55 -15.78
C LEU A 151 -47.05 -10.19 -17.27
N SER A 152 -45.94 -9.93 -17.99
CA SER A 152 -45.72 -10.47 -19.35
C SER A 152 -44.26 -10.40 -19.82
N ARG A 153 -43.91 -11.44 -20.59
CA ARG A 153 -42.62 -11.93 -21.12
C ARG A 153 -41.95 -11.04 -22.19
N LEU A 154 -40.63 -11.21 -22.36
CA LEU A 154 -39.87 -11.58 -23.60
C LEU A 154 -38.40 -11.11 -23.44
N ALA A 155 -37.41 -12.01 -23.26
CA ALA A 155 -36.65 -12.77 -24.26
C ALA A 155 -35.53 -11.98 -24.97
N GLY A 156 -34.28 -12.47 -24.83
CA GLY A 156 -33.17 -12.23 -25.76
C GLY A 156 -31.93 -11.55 -25.16
N SER A 157 -31.02 -12.29 -24.51
CA SER A 157 -29.65 -11.82 -24.24
C SER A 157 -28.66 -12.61 -25.10
N GLU A 158 -28.03 -11.93 -26.05
CA GLU A 158 -26.90 -12.44 -26.83
C GLU A 158 -25.74 -12.84 -25.90
N THR A 159 -25.23 -14.04 -26.13
CA THR A 159 -24.05 -14.58 -25.45
C THR A 159 -22.83 -14.26 -26.32
N VAL A 160 -21.95 -13.38 -25.86
CA VAL A 160 -20.62 -13.22 -26.46
C VAL A 160 -19.65 -14.15 -25.71
N GLN A 161 -19.23 -15.20 -26.39
CA GLN A 161 -18.13 -16.09 -25.97
C GLN A 161 -16.82 -15.35 -26.22
N ILE A 162 -15.97 -15.20 -25.19
CA ILE A 162 -14.57 -14.82 -25.37
C ILE A 162 -13.72 -15.97 -24.84
N ASP A 163 -13.12 -16.67 -25.79
CA ASP A 163 -12.17 -17.75 -25.60
C ASP A 163 -10.79 -17.13 -25.30
N ILE A 164 -10.19 -17.46 -24.15
CA ILE A 164 -8.81 -17.06 -23.82
C ILE A 164 -8.04 -18.33 -23.47
N LEU A 165 -7.55 -19.00 -24.52
CA LEU A 165 -6.52 -20.02 -24.41
C LEU A 165 -5.14 -19.42 -24.69
N GLN A 166 -4.26 -19.67 -23.72
CA GLN A 166 -2.79 -19.76 -23.78
C GLN A 166 -1.96 -18.48 -23.91
N ARG A 167 -1.16 -18.20 -22.87
CA ARG A 167 0.28 -18.56 -22.86
C ARG A 167 0.89 -18.34 -21.49
N GLY A 168 1.63 -19.36 -21.03
CA GLY A 168 2.30 -19.36 -19.74
C GLY A 168 3.35 -18.25 -19.63
N ARG A 169 3.28 -17.52 -18.51
CA ARG A 169 4.44 -16.93 -17.84
C ARG A 169 4.13 -16.83 -16.36
N LYS A 170 4.94 -17.52 -15.56
CA LYS A 170 4.96 -17.48 -14.10
C LYS A 170 5.29 -16.05 -13.69
N LEU A 171 4.27 -15.25 -13.36
CA LEU A 171 4.42 -13.89 -12.86
C LEU A 171 4.64 -13.97 -11.35
N TYR A 172 5.90 -13.85 -10.92
CA TYR A 172 6.19 -13.25 -9.62
C TYR A 172 5.71 -11.80 -9.72
N VAL A 173 4.66 -11.46 -8.99
CA VAL A 173 4.26 -10.07 -8.81
C VAL A 173 4.99 -9.58 -7.58
N ASP A 174 6.04 -8.78 -7.79
CA ASP A 174 6.56 -7.89 -6.77
C ASP A 174 5.41 -6.97 -6.35
N VAL A 175 4.96 -7.10 -5.10
CA VAL A 175 3.97 -6.16 -4.54
C VAL A 175 4.71 -4.90 -4.15
N ASP A 176 4.90 -4.05 -5.16
CA ASP A 176 5.47 -2.71 -5.06
C ASP A 176 4.47 -1.80 -4.33
N TRP A 177 4.87 -1.29 -3.17
CA TRP A 177 4.13 -0.30 -2.40
C TRP A 177 4.42 1.09 -2.99
N ASP A 178 3.71 1.42 -4.06
CA ASP A 178 3.89 2.66 -4.80
C ASP A 178 3.10 3.83 -4.18
N ASP A 179 3.79 4.76 -3.52
CA ASP A 179 3.26 6.07 -3.10
C ASP A 179 3.21 6.99 -4.32
N GLY A 180 2.14 6.88 -5.12
CA GLY A 180 2.01 7.55 -6.41
C GLY A 180 2.18 9.08 -6.39
N HIS A 181 2.72 9.62 -7.48
CA HIS A 181 2.12 10.69 -8.30
C HIS A 181 2.93 10.93 -9.60
N ASP A 182 2.19 10.89 -10.72
CA ASP A 182 2.29 11.60 -12.00
C ASP A 182 3.60 11.66 -12.81
N GLU A 183 3.65 10.89 -13.91
CA GLU A 183 4.58 11.02 -15.03
C GLU A 183 4.16 12.11 -16.03
N PRO A 184 5.13 12.83 -16.63
CA PRO A 184 4.99 13.33 -17.99
C PRO A 184 5.95 12.62 -18.96
N GLU A 185 5.41 12.14 -20.08
CA GLU A 185 6.16 11.59 -21.22
C GLU A 185 7.09 12.63 -21.86
N VAL A 186 8.39 12.34 -22.03
CA VAL A 186 9.21 12.81 -23.17
C VAL A 186 10.40 11.86 -23.48
N SER A 187 10.37 11.30 -24.71
CA SER A 187 11.42 10.78 -25.61
C SER A 187 12.76 10.19 -25.11
N SER A 188 13.05 8.96 -25.58
CA SER A 188 14.37 8.31 -25.60
C SER A 188 15.47 9.13 -26.32
N PRO A 189 16.76 8.95 -25.95
CA PRO A 189 17.58 8.07 -26.79
C PRO A 189 18.69 7.25 -26.09
N ARG A 190 18.91 6.06 -26.68
CA ARG A 190 20.18 5.34 -26.96
C ARG A 190 21.04 4.82 -25.80
N ALA A 191 21.19 3.48 -25.82
CA ALA A 191 22.17 2.69 -25.08
C ALA A 191 23.63 3.01 -25.43
N PRO A 192 24.56 2.72 -24.49
CA PRO A 192 25.84 2.13 -24.86
C PRO A 192 26.09 0.78 -24.18
N ARG A 193 26.95 0.03 -24.86
CA ARG A 193 27.33 -1.37 -24.67
C ARG A 193 28.35 -1.55 -23.52
N THR A 194 28.32 -2.77 -22.98
CA THR A 194 29.31 -3.65 -22.28
C THR A 194 30.76 -3.16 -22.12
N PRO A 195 31.52 -3.60 -21.09
CA PRO A 195 32.08 -4.96 -21.11
C PRO A 195 32.15 -5.73 -19.77
N ALA A 196 32.28 -7.05 -19.90
CA ALA A 196 32.47 -8.03 -18.85
C ALA A 196 33.90 -8.05 -18.26
N ALA A 197 34.01 -8.66 -17.06
CA ALA A 197 35.10 -9.47 -16.48
C ALA A 197 35.49 -9.03 -15.04
N PRO A 198 36.14 -9.87 -14.20
CA PRO A 198 36.39 -11.31 -14.29
C PRO A 198 35.90 -12.12 -13.06
N THR A 199 35.84 -13.44 -13.23
CA THR A 199 35.83 -14.46 -12.18
C THR A 199 37.07 -14.36 -11.28
N GLY A 200 36.88 -14.33 -9.97
CA GLY A 200 37.96 -14.35 -8.98
C GLY A 200 37.49 -14.81 -7.60
N ALA A 201 37.75 -16.09 -7.33
CA ALA A 201 38.01 -16.75 -6.05
C ALA A 201 37.27 -16.33 -4.76
N SER A 202 36.58 -17.32 -4.18
CA SER A 202 36.18 -17.41 -2.77
C SER A 202 37.23 -16.87 -1.81
N ALA A 203 36.86 -15.82 -1.08
CA ALA A 203 37.45 -15.50 0.21
C ALA A 203 36.30 -15.25 1.20
N LYS A 204 36.24 -16.04 2.28
CA LYS A 204 35.30 -15.81 3.39
C LYS A 204 35.54 -14.38 3.93
N PRO A 205 34.52 -13.53 4.13
CA PRO A 205 34.74 -12.16 4.58
C PRO A 205 35.16 -12.14 6.05
N GLN A 206 36.38 -11.68 6.30
CA GLN A 206 36.88 -11.32 7.62
C GLN A 206 36.24 -9.98 8.05
N PRO A 207 35.85 -9.80 9.33
CA PRO A 207 35.11 -8.60 9.75
C PRO A 207 36.03 -7.38 9.78
N THR A 208 35.96 -6.56 8.74
CA THR A 208 36.44 -5.17 8.80
C THR A 208 35.53 -4.40 9.76
N ASN A 209 36.10 -3.78 10.80
CA ASN A 209 35.35 -2.88 11.70
C ASN A 209 34.83 -1.69 10.89
N GLY A 210 33.56 -1.74 10.48
CA GLY A 210 32.90 -0.63 9.81
C GLY A 210 32.78 0.57 10.75
N ARG A 211 32.91 1.78 10.21
CA ARG A 211 32.73 3.01 10.99
C ARG A 211 31.24 3.18 11.30
N ALA A 212 30.86 3.17 12.58
CA ALA A 212 29.49 3.50 12.97
C ALA A 212 29.16 4.93 12.54
N ILE A 213 28.14 5.09 11.69
CA ILE A 213 27.68 6.40 11.19
C ILE A 213 26.47 6.91 11.98
N GLY A 214 25.75 6.01 12.65
CA GLY A 214 24.69 6.40 13.56
C GLY A 214 23.90 5.22 14.10
N GLU A 215 23.04 5.53 15.07
CA GLU A 215 22.14 4.59 15.71
C GLU A 215 20.74 5.17 15.85
N VAL A 216 19.74 4.29 15.92
CA VAL A 216 18.34 4.65 16.14
C VAL A 216 17.67 3.66 17.08
N THR A 217 16.98 4.19 18.09
CA THR A 217 16.13 3.39 18.97
C THR A 217 14.86 2.97 18.24
N ILE A 218 14.58 1.68 18.28
CA ILE A 218 13.42 1.07 17.63
C ILE A 218 12.20 1.21 18.54
N THR A 219 11.08 1.62 17.95
CA THR A 219 9.76 1.72 18.57
C THR A 219 8.82 0.66 18.02
N ASP A 220 7.69 0.42 18.70
CA ASP A 220 6.64 -0.48 18.17
C ASP A 220 6.14 -0.03 16.80
N GLY A 221 6.07 1.30 16.57
CA GLY A 221 5.70 1.88 15.28
C GLY A 221 6.70 1.55 14.17
N ASN A 222 8.00 1.47 14.48
CA ASN A 222 9.04 1.05 13.53
C ASN A 222 8.85 -0.42 13.13
N ILE A 223 8.61 -1.28 14.11
CA ILE A 223 8.44 -2.73 13.91
C ILE A 223 7.15 -3.00 13.11
N ALA A 224 6.02 -2.42 13.53
CA ALA A 224 4.71 -2.63 12.92
C ALA A 224 4.62 -2.13 11.47
N ASN A 225 5.50 -1.21 11.07
CA ASN A 225 5.52 -0.61 9.73
C ASN A 225 6.83 -0.85 8.97
N SER A 226 7.71 -1.73 9.47
CA SER A 226 8.96 -2.14 8.82
C SER A 226 9.79 -0.97 8.27
N HIS A 227 10.05 0.03 9.12
CA HIS A 227 10.88 1.17 8.76
C HIS A 227 11.94 1.46 9.82
N ILE A 228 13.04 2.10 9.39
CA ILE A 228 14.14 2.60 10.23
C ILE A 228 14.28 4.08 9.93
N TYR A 229 14.12 4.95 10.94
CA TYR A 229 14.32 6.40 10.76
C TYR A 229 15.82 6.72 10.78
N LEU A 230 16.31 7.38 9.73
CA LEU A 230 17.73 7.75 9.60
C LEU A 230 17.98 9.24 9.93
N ARG A 231 16.94 9.95 10.41
CA ARG A 231 16.95 11.42 10.59
C ARG A 231 18.14 11.94 11.39
N SER A 232 18.60 11.21 12.41
CA SER A 232 19.68 11.62 13.31
C SER A 232 21.07 11.58 12.68
N PHE A 233 21.27 10.85 11.57
CA PHE A 233 22.56 10.69 10.91
C PHE A 233 22.45 10.67 9.38
N PHE A 234 21.39 11.28 8.84
CA PHE A 234 21.12 11.27 7.41
C PHE A 234 22.21 11.98 6.60
N ASP A 235 22.82 13.01 7.18
CA ASP A 235 23.88 13.79 6.55
C ASP A 235 25.22 13.04 6.46
N CYS A 236 25.31 11.84 7.06
CA CYS A 236 26.47 10.95 6.94
C CYS A 236 26.46 10.10 5.65
N PHE A 237 25.37 10.14 4.88
CA PHE A 237 25.29 9.45 3.59
C PHE A 237 25.73 10.37 2.44
N PRO A 238 26.33 9.82 1.36
CA PRO A 238 26.66 10.58 0.15
C PRO A 238 25.41 11.25 -0.42
N SER A 239 25.50 12.53 -0.76
CA SER A 239 24.37 13.29 -1.31
C SER A 239 23.88 12.76 -2.66
N ASP A 240 24.75 12.10 -3.43
CA ASP A 240 24.39 11.45 -4.69
C ASP A 240 23.69 10.09 -4.51
N ALA A 241 23.61 9.58 -3.28
CA ALA A 241 22.79 8.43 -2.89
C ALA A 241 21.44 8.83 -2.25
N VAL A 242 21.15 10.13 -2.20
CA VAL A 242 19.87 10.69 -1.74
C VAL A 242 19.01 11.06 -2.94
N GLY A 243 17.86 10.39 -3.07
CA GLY A 243 16.84 10.68 -4.06
C GLY A 243 15.75 11.60 -3.52
N GLY A 244 14.79 11.93 -4.37
CA GLY A 244 13.58 12.64 -3.97
C GLY A 244 12.59 11.76 -3.22
N SER A 245 11.38 12.28 -3.06
CA SER A 245 10.30 11.68 -2.25
C SER A 245 9.66 10.43 -2.87
N ASN A 246 10.05 10.04 -4.09
CA ASN A 246 9.47 8.92 -4.83
C ASN A 246 10.53 8.15 -5.65
N LYS A 247 10.15 6.95 -6.13
CA LYS A 247 11.06 6.04 -6.87
C LYS A 247 11.49 6.61 -8.23
N ALA A 248 10.64 7.43 -8.87
CA ALA A 248 10.98 8.11 -10.11
C ALA A 248 12.10 9.15 -9.94
N SER A 249 12.21 9.71 -8.73
CA SER A 249 13.32 10.58 -8.32
C SER A 249 14.40 9.81 -7.55
N ALA A 250 14.65 8.54 -7.92
CA ALA A 250 15.71 7.75 -7.31
C ALA A 250 17.07 8.48 -7.39
N ALA A 251 17.91 8.22 -6.40
CA ALA A 251 19.25 8.81 -6.35
C ALA A 251 20.10 8.41 -7.56
N LYS A 252 21.14 9.22 -7.85
CA LYS A 252 22.09 8.93 -8.93
C LYS A 252 22.91 7.68 -8.67
N ARG A 253 23.06 7.29 -7.40
CA ARG A 253 23.78 6.10 -6.97
C ARG A 253 22.99 5.34 -5.91
N GLU A 254 23.10 4.02 -5.97
CA GLU A 254 22.52 3.14 -4.98
C GLU A 254 23.54 2.75 -3.92
N LEU A 255 23.03 2.38 -2.75
CA LEU A 255 23.75 1.83 -1.63
C LEU A 255 23.57 0.31 -1.60
N THR A 256 24.61 -0.41 -1.22
CA THR A 256 24.50 -1.83 -0.84
C THR A 256 24.41 -1.93 0.67
N ILE A 257 23.34 -2.55 1.18
CA ILE A 257 23.10 -2.72 2.61
C ILE A 257 23.23 -4.20 2.98
N ASP A 258 24.27 -4.50 3.76
CA ASP A 258 24.46 -5.79 4.43
C ASP A 258 23.66 -5.78 5.74
N TRP A 259 22.51 -6.45 5.74
CA TRP A 259 21.60 -6.51 6.90
C TRP A 259 21.64 -7.87 7.62
N GLY A 260 22.57 -8.76 7.25
CA GLY A 260 22.67 -10.12 7.80
C GLY A 260 21.70 -11.15 7.19
N GLY A 261 21.03 -10.82 6.09
CA GLY A 261 20.25 -11.77 5.29
C GLY A 261 21.09 -12.63 4.36
N ALA A 262 20.42 -13.47 3.55
CA ALA A 262 21.10 -14.34 2.58
C ALA A 262 21.85 -13.53 1.50
N GLU A 263 21.26 -12.42 1.05
CA GLU A 263 21.89 -11.48 0.12
C GLU A 263 21.75 -10.03 0.63
N PRO A 264 22.78 -9.19 0.41
CA PRO A 264 22.67 -7.75 0.62
C PRO A 264 21.59 -7.14 -0.26
N VAL A 265 20.99 -6.05 0.19
CA VAL A 265 19.98 -5.32 -0.58
C VAL A 265 20.58 -4.08 -1.24
N VAL A 266 20.12 -3.75 -2.45
CA VAL A 266 20.49 -2.53 -3.15
C VAL A 266 19.34 -1.52 -3.02
N THR A 267 19.65 -0.29 -2.60
CA THR A 267 18.64 0.76 -2.37
C THR A 267 19.26 2.15 -2.38
N ASP A 268 18.47 3.17 -2.71
CA ASP A 268 18.78 4.57 -2.42
C ASP A 268 18.10 5.06 -1.13
N LEU A 269 18.25 6.34 -0.83
CA LEU A 269 17.64 7.02 0.32
C LEU A 269 16.56 8.00 -0.14
N ASP A 270 15.45 8.06 0.59
CA ASP A 270 14.44 9.11 0.41
C ASP A 270 14.88 10.39 1.16
N GLY A 271 15.16 11.46 0.44
CA GLY A 271 15.62 12.73 1.01
C GLY A 271 14.57 13.49 1.82
N SER A 272 13.28 13.26 1.57
CA SER A 272 12.17 13.92 2.28
C SER A 272 11.82 13.18 3.57
N LYS A 273 11.62 11.86 3.47
CA LYS A 273 11.21 11.01 4.60
C LYS A 273 12.40 10.49 5.42
N ARG A 274 13.63 10.63 4.89
CA ARG A 274 14.91 10.29 5.52
C ARG A 274 14.99 8.85 6.00
N PHE A 275 14.78 7.91 5.07
CA PHE A 275 14.87 6.46 5.30
C PHE A 275 15.44 5.73 4.07
N PHE A 276 15.72 4.43 4.21
CA PHE A 276 16.01 3.52 3.08
C PHE A 276 14.77 3.29 2.22
N ARG A 277 14.85 3.58 0.92
CA ARG A 277 13.68 3.48 0.02
C ARG A 277 13.16 2.05 -0.10
N ALA A 278 14.06 1.09 -0.34
CA ALA A 278 13.71 -0.32 -0.29
C ALA A 278 13.51 -0.73 1.17
N ARG A 279 12.28 -1.12 1.51
CA ARG A 279 11.88 -1.47 2.88
C ARG A 279 11.57 -2.95 3.07
N GLY A 280 11.47 -3.73 1.99
CA GLY A 280 11.09 -5.16 2.05
C GLY A 280 12.01 -6.00 2.95
N TRP A 281 13.28 -5.65 3.04
CA TRP A 281 14.26 -6.33 3.89
C TRP A 281 14.15 -5.96 5.37
N ILE A 282 13.61 -4.79 5.73
CA ILE A 282 13.59 -4.28 7.12
C ILE A 282 12.69 -5.16 8.00
N GLY A 283 11.55 -5.59 7.47
CA GLY A 283 10.67 -6.52 8.18
C GLY A 283 11.33 -7.88 8.43
N ALA A 284 12.07 -8.40 7.44
CA ALA A 284 12.84 -9.64 7.58
C ALA A 284 13.99 -9.47 8.59
N PHE A 285 14.69 -8.33 8.56
CA PHE A 285 15.73 -7.97 9.51
C PHE A 285 15.22 -7.93 10.95
N TYR A 286 14.06 -7.30 11.21
CA TYR A 286 13.46 -7.29 12.55
C TYR A 286 13.06 -8.68 13.03
N LYS A 287 12.46 -9.50 12.15
CA LYS A 287 12.09 -10.89 12.49
C LYS A 287 13.33 -11.75 12.79
N LEU A 288 14.35 -11.67 11.94
CA LEU A 288 15.60 -12.41 12.08
C LEU A 288 16.29 -12.12 13.42
N ASN A 289 16.32 -10.86 13.81
CA ASN A 289 16.98 -10.40 15.05
C ASN A 289 16.04 -10.35 16.27
N ARG A 290 14.79 -10.82 16.12
CA ARG A 290 13.73 -10.77 17.16
C ARG A 290 13.64 -9.38 17.80
N ALA A 291 13.61 -8.34 16.98
CA ALA A 291 13.66 -6.95 17.43
C ALA A 291 12.47 -6.61 18.35
N GLN A 292 12.74 -5.83 19.39
CA GLN A 292 11.75 -5.31 20.33
C GLN A 292 11.87 -3.79 20.43
N ALA A 293 10.80 -3.12 20.85
CA ALA A 293 10.88 -1.71 21.17
C ALA A 293 11.92 -1.48 22.27
N GLY A 294 12.76 -0.46 22.10
CA GLY A 294 13.91 -0.18 22.95
C GLY A 294 15.24 -0.72 22.41
N ASP A 295 15.22 -1.74 21.52
CA ASP A 295 16.43 -2.19 20.81
C ASP A 295 16.98 -1.05 19.95
N ARG A 296 18.29 -1.06 19.66
CA ARG A 296 18.94 -0.06 18.80
C ARG A 296 19.38 -0.68 17.49
N VAL A 297 19.06 -0.03 16.38
CA VAL A 297 19.67 -0.34 15.08
C VAL A 297 20.89 0.54 14.89
N VAL A 298 22.03 -0.09 14.63
CA VAL A 298 23.30 0.58 14.34
C VAL A 298 23.62 0.43 12.86
N VAL A 299 23.95 1.54 12.21
CA VAL A 299 24.38 1.58 10.81
C VAL A 299 25.86 1.89 10.76
N GLU A 300 26.61 1.03 10.08
CA GLU A 300 28.05 1.13 9.93
C GLU A 300 28.42 1.26 8.45
N GLN A 301 29.31 2.18 8.12
CA GLN A 301 29.90 2.23 6.78
C GLN A 301 31.05 1.23 6.69
N THR A 302 30.92 0.24 5.81
CA THR A 302 31.94 -0.80 5.60
C THR A 302 32.82 -0.52 4.38
N ALA A 303 32.31 0.20 3.39
CA ALA A 303 33.05 0.74 2.24
C ALA A 303 32.29 1.95 1.64
N PRO A 304 32.85 2.67 0.66
CA PRO A 304 32.08 3.66 -0.09
C PRO A 304 30.79 3.04 -0.66
N TYR A 305 29.65 3.69 -0.40
CA TYR A 305 28.30 3.21 -0.78
C TYR A 305 27.91 1.82 -0.24
N ARG A 306 28.66 1.27 0.72
CA ARG A 306 28.33 -0.01 1.38
C ARG A 306 28.17 0.19 2.88
N TYR A 307 27.03 -0.24 3.38
CA TYR A 307 26.68 -0.13 4.78
C TYR A 307 26.29 -1.47 5.35
N ARG A 308 26.55 -1.66 6.64
CA ARG A 308 26.07 -2.79 7.42
C ARG A 308 25.07 -2.29 8.45
N VAL A 309 23.97 -3.03 8.61
CA VAL A 309 22.94 -2.76 9.60
C VAL A 309 22.93 -3.89 10.62
N ARG A 310 23.04 -3.54 11.90
CA ARG A 310 23.02 -4.50 13.01
C ARG A 310 21.99 -4.09 14.05
N LEU A 311 21.42 -5.06 14.75
CA LEU A 311 20.57 -4.83 15.91
C LEU A 311 21.40 -5.02 17.19
N GLN A 312 21.39 -4.03 18.08
CA GLN A 312 21.87 -4.12 19.45
C GLN A 312 20.67 -4.21 20.39
N LYS A 313 20.68 -5.20 21.28
CA LYS A 313 19.62 -5.36 22.27
C LYS A 313 19.65 -4.24 23.28
N ALA A 314 18.48 -3.76 23.69
CA ALA A 314 18.37 -2.91 24.86
C ALA A 314 19.02 -3.63 26.04
N GLY A 315 20.15 -3.13 26.52
CA GLY A 315 20.86 -3.75 27.63
C GLY A 315 19.92 -3.88 28.83
N ARG A 316 19.86 -5.09 29.44
CA ARG A 316 19.35 -5.23 30.80
C ARG A 316 20.19 -4.31 31.68
N TRP A 317 19.60 -3.24 32.18
CA TRP A 317 20.25 -2.41 33.19
C TRP A 317 20.36 -3.23 34.48
N GLY A 318 21.56 -3.73 34.76
CA GLY A 318 22.11 -4.10 36.07
C GLY A 318 21.40 -5.20 36.88
N GLN A 319 22.02 -6.38 36.97
CA GLN A 319 22.41 -6.94 38.28
C GLN A 319 23.74 -7.67 38.11
N GLY A 320 24.77 -7.06 38.67
CA GLY A 320 26.13 -7.54 38.80
C GLY A 320 26.75 -6.77 39.96
N ALA A 321 26.43 -7.25 41.17
CA ALA A 321 27.22 -7.12 42.38
C ALA A 321 27.08 -8.47 43.10
#